data_AF-A0A2I0VFV9-F1
#
_entry.id   AF-A0A2I0VFV9-F1
#
_cell.length_a   1.000
_cell.length_b   1.000
_cell.length_c   1.000
_cell.angle_alpha   90.00
_cell.angle_beta   90.00
_cell.angle_gamma   90.00
#
_symmetry.space_group_name_H-M   'P 1'
#
loop_
_entity.id
_entity.type
_entity.pdbx_description
1 polymer ?
#
loop_
_entity_poly.entity_id
_entity_poly.type
_entity_poly.pdbx_seq_one_letter_code
_entity_poly.pdbx_strand_id
1 'polypeptide(L)'
;MSLLSARKLCHAFFAITNFPMKRHVSSFLDISALRDEELNDNFFKALQHVQEIHANCKILLRTHHQRAGLELMDMMSVYQEGAYERLCRWVQAECKELGDTDNPEVGDLLKRAVRCLRDRPVLFKYCAEEVANMRHHALFRRFISALTRGGPGGLPRPIEVHAHDPLRYVGDMLGWLHQAIASERELVLVLLDPDAITDTGSAAHLFGRNPESDSTKSEPDATFVLDRIFEGACRPFKIRVEQVLQSQPSLIVSYKLSNTLEFYSYTISDLLGRETALCNTLWLLKDAAHQTFHNILKNRGDRLLRYPPLVAVDLSPPPAVREGVSLLLELIETYNGMMVSASGMKPDFDPVLAALLDPIIQVSFVQILSLHE
;
A
#
# COMPACT_ATOMS: atom_id res chain seq x y z
N MET A 1 -51.51 1.50 17.91
CA MET A 1 -51.03 1.33 19.30
C MET A 1 -52.15 1.74 20.25
N SER A 2 -52.63 0.84 21.11
CA SER A 2 -53.69 1.17 22.07
C SER A 2 -53.12 2.04 23.21
N LEU A 3 -53.90 3.00 23.71
CA LEU A 3 -53.57 3.88 24.85
C LEU A 3 -53.11 3.12 26.10
N LEU A 4 -53.49 1.84 26.22
CA LEU A 4 -53.09 0.93 27.30
C LEU A 4 -51.62 0.46 27.17
N SER A 5 -51.11 0.31 25.95
CA SER A 5 -49.70 -0.02 25.68
C SER A 5 -48.79 1.15 26.02
N ALA A 6 -49.21 2.38 25.67
CA ALA A 6 -48.47 3.61 26.00
C ALA A 6 -48.35 3.84 27.52
N ARG A 7 -49.41 3.56 28.30
CA ARG A 7 -49.37 3.67 29.77
C ARG A 7 -48.45 2.64 30.45
N LYS A 8 -48.40 1.41 29.94
CA LYS A 8 -47.50 0.37 30.47
C LYS A 8 -46.03 0.63 30.12
N LEU A 9 -45.77 1.11 28.90
CA LEU A 9 -44.46 1.63 28.49
C LEU A 9 -44.02 2.82 29.37
N CYS A 10 -44.92 3.78 29.65
CA CYS A 10 -44.63 4.89 30.56
C CYS A 10 -44.26 4.42 31.97
N HIS A 11 -44.95 3.41 32.52
CA HIS A 11 -44.68 2.93 33.89
C HIS A 11 -43.36 2.17 34.01
N ALA A 12 -43.01 1.38 32.98
CA ALA A 12 -41.70 0.74 32.90
C ALA A 12 -40.58 1.78 32.67
N PHE A 13 -40.84 2.80 31.84
CA PHE A 13 -39.95 3.98 31.72
C PHE A 13 -39.81 4.72 33.05
N PHE A 14 -40.88 4.85 33.83
CA PHE A 14 -40.87 5.49 35.14
C PHE A 14 -40.00 4.72 36.15
N ALA A 15 -39.99 3.39 36.08
CA ALA A 15 -39.14 2.54 36.91
C ALA A 15 -37.64 2.66 36.56
N ILE A 16 -37.29 2.93 35.30
CA ILE A 16 -35.91 3.28 34.86
C ILE A 16 -35.53 4.69 35.34
N THR A 17 -36.50 5.61 35.43
CA THR A 17 -36.28 7.06 35.59
C THR A 17 -36.42 7.58 37.02
N ASN A 18 -36.35 6.71 38.04
CA ASN A 18 -36.04 7.14 39.42
C ASN A 18 -34.58 7.63 39.60
N PHE A 19 -33.85 7.83 38.50
CA PHE A 19 -32.70 8.73 38.37
C PHE A 19 -33.10 9.86 37.39
N PRO A 20 -32.83 11.13 37.70
CA PRO A 20 -33.78 12.24 37.62
C PRO A 20 -34.32 12.55 36.21
N MET A 21 -35.64 12.42 36.07
CA MET A 21 -36.62 13.34 35.46
C MET A 21 -36.08 14.49 34.56
N LYS A 22 -35.53 14.18 33.37
CA LYS A 22 -35.34 15.16 32.28
C LYS A 22 -35.47 14.61 30.83
N ARG A 23 -35.89 13.36 30.61
CA ARG A 23 -35.67 12.65 29.32
C ARG A 23 -36.89 12.31 28.45
N HIS A 24 -38.12 12.69 28.79
CA HIS A 24 -39.29 12.47 27.91
C HIS A 24 -39.29 13.35 26.65
N VAL A 25 -38.66 14.53 26.71
CA VAL A 25 -38.46 15.41 25.54
C VAL A 25 -37.24 14.97 24.71
N SER A 26 -36.26 14.31 25.34
CA SER A 26 -35.03 13.87 24.68
C SER A 26 -35.28 12.71 23.71
N SER A 27 -36.07 11.69 24.09
CA SER A 27 -36.26 10.52 23.20
C SER A 27 -36.90 10.86 21.84
N PHE A 28 -37.80 11.86 21.79
CA PHE A 28 -38.40 12.29 20.53
C PHE A 28 -37.44 13.17 19.70
N LEU A 29 -36.64 14.00 20.36
CA LEU A 29 -35.61 14.83 19.74
C LEU A 29 -34.45 13.97 19.20
N ASP A 30 -34.09 12.90 19.92
CA ASP A 30 -33.06 11.94 19.54
C ASP A 30 -33.51 11.10 18.34
N ILE A 31 -34.77 10.65 18.31
CA ILE A 31 -35.34 9.97 17.13
C ILE A 31 -35.39 10.93 15.94
N SER A 32 -35.69 12.21 16.15
CA SER A 32 -35.65 13.23 15.10
C SER A 32 -34.23 13.45 14.58
N ALA A 33 -33.22 13.54 15.46
CA ALA A 33 -31.82 13.72 15.08
C ALA A 33 -31.24 12.51 14.34
N LEU A 34 -31.64 11.29 14.71
CA LEU A 34 -31.28 10.08 13.98
C LEU A 34 -31.93 9.98 12.59
N ARG A 35 -33.08 10.65 12.41
CA ARG A 35 -33.85 10.69 11.15
C ARG A 35 -33.65 11.95 10.31
N ASP A 36 -32.90 12.91 10.81
CA ASP A 36 -32.57 14.14 10.10
C ASP A 36 -31.86 13.82 8.77
N GLU A 37 -31.75 14.75 7.82
CA GLU A 37 -31.03 14.48 6.56
C GLU A 37 -29.51 14.68 6.73
N GLU A 38 -29.11 15.74 7.45
CA GLU A 38 -27.71 16.09 7.65
C GLU A 38 -27.07 15.34 8.85
N LEU A 39 -25.83 14.92 8.68
CA LEU A 39 -25.05 14.27 9.73
C LEU A 39 -24.29 15.34 10.52
N ASN A 40 -24.53 15.43 11.82
CA ASN A 40 -23.95 16.47 12.68
C ASN A 40 -23.64 15.91 14.08
N ASP A 41 -23.08 16.74 14.97
CA ASP A 41 -22.77 16.34 16.34
C ASP A 41 -23.99 15.84 17.13
N ASN A 42 -25.20 16.29 16.77
CA ASN A 42 -26.44 15.85 17.43
C ASN A 42 -26.77 14.40 17.06
N PHE A 43 -26.48 13.97 15.83
CA PHE A 43 -26.60 12.56 15.44
C PHE A 43 -25.77 11.65 16.35
N PHE A 44 -24.50 11.99 16.58
CA PHE A 44 -23.61 11.17 17.43
C PHE A 44 -24.07 11.15 18.89
N LYS A 45 -24.53 12.30 19.43
CA LYS A 45 -25.09 12.37 20.79
C LYS A 45 -26.35 11.52 20.92
N ALA A 46 -27.25 11.57 19.93
CA ALA A 46 -28.46 10.77 19.91
C ALA A 46 -28.14 9.27 19.81
N LEU A 47 -27.18 8.86 18.96
CA LEU A 47 -26.74 7.47 18.85
C LEU A 47 -26.16 6.95 20.16
N GLN A 48 -25.28 7.73 20.80
CA GLN A 48 -24.72 7.38 22.12
C GLN A 48 -25.82 7.22 23.17
N HIS A 49 -26.81 8.12 23.18
CA HIS A 49 -27.92 8.04 24.12
C HIS A 49 -28.79 6.78 23.87
N VAL A 50 -29.07 6.42 22.63
CA VAL A 50 -29.78 5.17 22.29
C VAL A 50 -28.97 3.94 22.72
N GLN A 51 -27.64 3.96 22.60
CA GLN A 51 -26.76 2.90 23.11
C GLN A 51 -26.81 2.78 24.64
N GLU A 52 -26.79 3.90 25.35
CA GLU A 52 -26.94 3.93 26.81
C GLU A 52 -28.30 3.35 27.25
N ILE A 53 -29.40 3.75 26.59
CA ILE A 53 -30.73 3.22 26.90
C ILE A 53 -30.76 1.71 26.67
N HIS A 54 -30.26 1.23 25.53
CA HIS A 54 -30.18 -0.20 25.22
C HIS A 54 -29.35 -0.98 26.25
N ALA A 55 -28.22 -0.42 26.70
CA ALA A 55 -27.40 -1.03 27.76
C ALA A 55 -28.14 -1.09 29.10
N ASN A 56 -28.83 0.00 29.47
CA ASN A 56 -29.61 0.09 30.71
C ASN A 56 -30.82 -0.87 30.71
N CYS A 57 -31.39 -1.20 29.54
CA CYS A 57 -32.45 -2.20 29.43
C CYS A 57 -32.02 -3.58 29.95
N LYS A 58 -30.73 -3.94 29.89
CA LYS A 58 -30.22 -5.19 30.46
C LYS A 58 -30.43 -5.28 31.98
N ILE A 59 -30.43 -4.14 32.67
CA ILE A 59 -30.67 -4.08 34.12
C ILE A 59 -32.15 -4.37 34.40
N LEU A 60 -33.07 -3.87 33.58
CA LEU A 60 -34.51 -4.09 33.72
C LEU A 60 -34.91 -5.55 33.54
N LEU A 61 -34.19 -6.31 32.72
CA LEU A 61 -34.41 -7.74 32.55
C LEU A 61 -34.20 -8.53 33.85
N ARG A 62 -33.47 -7.97 34.82
CA ARG A 62 -33.26 -8.56 36.16
C ARG A 62 -34.32 -8.14 37.19
N THR A 63 -35.29 -7.31 36.79
CA THR A 63 -36.37 -6.78 37.64
C THR A 63 -37.73 -7.34 37.23
N HIS A 64 -38.80 -6.99 37.96
CA HIS A 64 -40.18 -7.39 37.62
C HIS A 64 -40.73 -6.80 36.31
N HIS A 65 -39.99 -5.92 35.62
CA HIS A 65 -40.41 -5.25 34.39
C HIS A 65 -39.79 -5.84 33.11
N GLN A 66 -39.59 -7.16 33.07
CA GLN A 66 -38.89 -7.86 31.96
C GLN A 66 -39.53 -7.60 30.59
N ARG A 67 -40.85 -7.72 30.46
CA ARG A 67 -41.55 -7.57 29.16
C ARG A 67 -41.35 -6.17 28.56
N ALA A 68 -41.47 -5.13 29.37
CA ALA A 68 -41.27 -3.77 28.90
C ALA A 68 -39.78 -3.47 28.64
N GLY A 69 -38.87 -4.10 29.39
CA GLY A 69 -37.43 -4.07 29.10
C GLY A 69 -37.08 -4.69 27.76
N LEU A 70 -37.71 -5.81 27.39
CA LEU A 70 -37.56 -6.45 26.07
C LEU A 70 -38.12 -5.58 24.95
N GLU A 71 -39.36 -5.08 25.09
CA GLU A 71 -39.98 -4.20 24.08
C GLU A 71 -39.15 -2.92 23.84
N LEU A 72 -38.56 -2.34 24.89
CA LEU A 72 -37.68 -1.18 24.79
C LEU A 72 -36.32 -1.54 24.17
N MET A 73 -35.76 -2.69 24.51
CA MET A 73 -34.50 -3.19 23.94
C MET A 73 -34.64 -3.36 22.43
N ASP A 74 -35.67 -4.07 21.96
CA ASP A 74 -35.93 -4.29 20.53
C ASP A 74 -36.10 -2.96 19.79
N MET A 75 -36.85 -2.02 20.36
CA MET A 75 -37.05 -0.70 19.76
C MET A 75 -35.74 0.08 19.64
N MET A 76 -34.87 0.05 20.66
CA MET A 76 -33.56 0.70 20.59
C MET A 76 -32.63 0.01 19.58
N SER A 77 -32.68 -1.33 19.46
CA SER A 77 -31.90 -2.06 18.45
C SER A 77 -32.25 -1.62 17.03
N VAL A 78 -33.55 -1.50 16.71
CA VAL A 78 -34.02 -1.00 15.40
C VAL A 78 -33.50 0.42 15.12
N TYR A 79 -33.51 1.31 16.12
CA TYR A 79 -32.96 2.66 15.94
C TYR A 79 -31.45 2.66 15.75
N GLN A 80 -30.71 1.78 16.45
CA GLN A 80 -29.27 1.65 16.24
C GLN A 80 -28.95 1.13 14.85
N GLU A 81 -29.63 0.09 14.38
CA GLU A 81 -29.42 -0.47 13.04
C GLU A 81 -29.65 0.58 11.96
N GLY A 82 -30.80 1.28 12.00
CA GLY A 82 -31.09 2.35 11.05
C GLY A 82 -30.08 3.50 11.09
N ALA A 83 -29.58 3.86 12.29
CA ALA A 83 -28.56 4.88 12.45
C ALA A 83 -27.22 4.44 11.85
N TYR A 84 -26.78 3.20 12.11
CA TYR A 84 -25.53 2.67 11.58
C TYR A 84 -25.56 2.47 10.06
N GLU A 85 -26.69 2.05 9.49
CA GLU A 85 -26.87 2.01 8.03
C GLU A 85 -26.75 3.40 7.41
N ARG A 86 -27.39 4.41 8.03
CA ARG A 86 -27.30 5.79 7.56
C ARG A 86 -25.86 6.33 7.67
N LEU A 87 -25.19 6.07 8.79
CA LEU A 87 -23.79 6.43 9.00
C LEU A 87 -22.89 5.78 7.94
N CYS A 88 -23.10 4.49 7.64
CA CYS A 88 -22.39 3.77 6.61
C CYS A 88 -22.58 4.42 5.22
N ARG A 89 -23.83 4.71 4.81
CA ARG A 89 -24.11 5.39 3.53
C ARG A 89 -23.47 6.77 3.45
N TRP A 90 -23.50 7.54 4.54
CA TRP A 90 -22.87 8.85 4.58
C TRP A 90 -21.34 8.75 4.46
N VAL A 91 -20.70 7.85 5.22
CA VAL A 91 -19.25 7.59 5.10
C VAL A 91 -18.88 7.17 3.68
N GLN A 92 -19.68 6.32 3.02
CA GLN A 92 -19.44 5.95 1.63
C GLN A 92 -19.50 7.14 0.67
N ALA A 93 -20.48 8.03 0.83
CA ALA A 93 -20.60 9.23 0.01
C ALA A 93 -19.39 10.15 0.18
N GLU A 94 -18.98 10.41 1.42
CA GLU A 94 -17.79 11.23 1.71
C GLU A 94 -16.52 10.58 1.15
N CYS A 95 -16.33 9.28 1.36
CA CYS A 95 -15.18 8.55 0.84
C CYS A 95 -15.12 8.54 -0.70
N LYS A 96 -16.27 8.62 -1.38
CA LYS A 96 -16.34 8.75 -2.83
C LYS A 96 -15.80 10.10 -3.30
N GLU A 97 -16.19 11.19 -2.64
CA GLU A 97 -15.64 12.53 -2.91
C GLU A 97 -14.11 12.56 -2.66
N LEU A 98 -13.62 11.87 -1.61
CA LEU A 98 -12.18 11.71 -1.39
C LEU A 98 -11.48 10.92 -2.52
N GLY A 99 -12.19 10.01 -3.19
CA GLY A 99 -11.67 9.25 -4.33
C GLY A 99 -11.49 10.06 -5.61
N ASP A 100 -12.26 11.13 -5.78
CA ASP A 100 -12.19 12.00 -6.95
C ASP A 100 -11.10 13.07 -6.86
N THR A 101 -10.57 13.30 -5.65
CA THR A 101 -9.51 14.28 -5.38
C THR A 101 -8.14 13.61 -5.20
N ASP A 102 -7.10 14.20 -5.79
CA ASP A 102 -5.73 13.66 -5.74
C ASP A 102 -5.11 13.73 -4.33
N ASN A 103 -5.37 14.82 -3.60
CA ASN A 103 -4.94 15.05 -2.21
C ASN A 103 -6.16 15.40 -1.33
N PRO A 104 -6.94 14.40 -0.90
CA PRO A 104 -8.12 14.65 -0.10
C PRO A 104 -7.77 14.95 1.37
N GLU A 105 -8.38 15.99 1.94
CA GLU A 105 -8.31 16.26 3.38
C GLU A 105 -9.45 15.53 4.10
N VAL A 106 -9.12 14.71 5.09
CA VAL A 106 -10.12 13.98 5.86
C VAL A 106 -10.70 14.91 6.93
N GLY A 107 -11.97 15.29 6.76
CA GLY A 107 -12.70 16.09 7.75
C GLY A 107 -12.90 15.38 9.09
N ASP A 108 -12.96 16.14 10.18
CA ASP A 108 -13.07 15.56 11.54
C ASP A 108 -14.38 14.80 11.77
N LEU A 109 -15.46 15.22 11.08
CA LEU A 109 -16.74 14.52 11.10
C LEU A 109 -16.63 13.11 10.53
N LEU A 110 -15.87 12.95 9.43
CA LEU A 110 -15.61 11.65 8.81
C LEU A 110 -14.75 10.77 9.71
N LYS A 111 -13.68 11.32 10.32
CA LYS A 111 -12.86 10.57 11.30
C LYS A 111 -13.71 10.06 12.48
N ARG A 112 -14.66 10.88 12.95
CA ARG A 112 -15.56 10.51 14.04
C ARG A 112 -16.59 9.46 13.59
N ALA A 113 -17.11 9.57 12.37
CA ALA A 113 -18.02 8.60 11.78
C ALA A 113 -17.37 7.22 11.63
N VAL A 114 -16.16 7.16 11.07
CA VAL A 114 -15.40 5.91 10.91
C VAL A 114 -15.05 5.29 12.27
N ARG A 115 -14.67 6.10 13.26
CA ARG A 115 -14.48 5.64 14.66
C ARG A 115 -15.73 4.98 15.22
N CYS A 116 -16.91 5.58 15.02
CA CYS A 116 -18.16 5.01 15.50
C CYS A 116 -18.53 3.70 14.77
N LEU A 117 -18.20 3.57 13.47
CA LEU A 117 -18.42 2.33 12.72
C LEU A 117 -17.56 1.15 13.23
N ARG A 118 -16.43 1.40 13.90
CA ARG A 118 -15.60 0.32 14.50
C ARG A 118 -16.37 -0.52 15.52
N ASP A 119 -17.39 0.03 16.17
CA ASP A 119 -18.29 -0.71 17.08
C ASP A 119 -19.15 -1.79 16.35
N ARG A 120 -19.16 -1.74 15.01
CA ARG A 120 -19.85 -2.66 14.10
C ARG A 120 -18.88 -3.16 13.02
N PRO A 121 -18.04 -4.17 13.34
CA PRO A 121 -16.92 -4.58 12.48
C PRO A 121 -17.33 -4.99 11.06
N VAL A 122 -18.54 -5.54 10.87
CA VAL A 122 -19.08 -5.90 9.55
C VAL A 122 -19.28 -4.66 8.67
N LEU A 123 -19.87 -3.60 9.21
CA LEU A 123 -20.12 -2.36 8.48
C LEU A 123 -18.81 -1.59 8.24
N PHE A 124 -17.92 -1.58 9.23
CA PHE A 124 -16.59 -0.99 9.09
C PHE A 124 -15.79 -1.65 7.95
N LYS A 125 -15.74 -2.99 7.93
CA LYS A 125 -15.06 -3.74 6.88
C LYS A 125 -15.65 -3.45 5.49
N TYR A 126 -16.97 -3.38 5.38
CA TYR A 126 -17.64 -3.02 4.13
C TYR A 126 -17.26 -1.60 3.66
N CYS A 127 -17.23 -0.61 4.56
CA CYS A 127 -16.76 0.73 4.23
C CYS A 127 -15.28 0.75 3.80
N ALA A 128 -14.42 0.01 4.49
CA ALA A 128 -12.99 -0.09 4.17
C ALA A 128 -12.75 -0.71 2.78
N GLU A 129 -13.50 -1.75 2.42
CA GLU A 129 -13.45 -2.38 1.09
C GLU A 129 -13.89 -1.41 -0.02
N GLU A 130 -14.96 -0.64 0.20
CA GLU A 130 -15.41 0.38 -0.76
C GLU A 130 -14.37 1.50 -0.94
N VAL A 131 -13.78 2.00 0.16
CA VAL A 131 -12.67 2.96 0.11
C VAL A 131 -11.51 2.41 -0.69
N ALA A 132 -11.11 1.16 -0.44
CA ALA A 132 -10.03 0.51 -1.15
C ALA A 132 -10.31 0.44 -2.67
N ASN A 133 -11.53 0.06 -3.07
CA ASN A 133 -11.93 -0.01 -4.48
C ASN A 133 -11.94 1.38 -5.15
N MET A 134 -12.44 2.42 -4.48
CA MET A 134 -12.46 3.78 -5.03
C MET A 134 -11.04 4.33 -5.20
N ARG A 135 -10.21 4.23 -4.16
CA ARG A 135 -8.81 4.66 -4.19
C ARG A 135 -7.98 3.84 -5.18
N HIS A 136 -8.25 2.54 -5.34
CA HIS A 136 -7.66 1.72 -6.39
C HIS A 136 -7.88 2.30 -7.79
N HIS A 137 -9.14 2.65 -8.13
CA HIS A 137 -9.45 3.22 -9.43
C HIS A 137 -8.82 4.61 -9.63
N ALA A 138 -8.81 5.44 -8.58
CA ALA A 138 -8.16 6.74 -8.61
C ALA A 138 -6.65 6.62 -8.83
N LEU A 139 -5.98 5.77 -8.05
CA LEU A 139 -4.54 5.52 -8.15
C LEU A 139 -4.17 4.94 -9.52
N PHE A 140 -4.95 3.98 -10.04
CA PHE A 140 -4.74 3.44 -11.37
C PHE A 140 -4.80 4.53 -12.45
N ARG A 141 -5.84 5.40 -12.42
CA ARG A 141 -5.95 6.52 -13.37
C ARG A 141 -4.77 7.49 -13.24
N ARG A 142 -4.38 7.85 -12.01
CA ARG A 142 -3.24 8.73 -11.74
C ARG A 142 -1.93 8.13 -12.27
N PHE A 143 -1.71 6.84 -12.06
CA PHE A 143 -0.51 6.16 -12.55
C PHE A 143 -0.46 6.15 -14.08
N ILE A 144 -1.55 5.80 -14.76
CA ILE A 144 -1.61 5.84 -16.23
C ILE A 144 -1.44 7.28 -16.75
N SER A 145 -2.02 8.28 -16.07
CA SER A 145 -1.84 9.68 -16.42
C SER A 145 -0.38 10.11 -16.27
N ALA A 146 0.29 9.74 -15.17
CA ALA A 146 1.72 10.03 -14.98
C ALA A 146 2.60 9.39 -16.07
N LEU A 147 2.25 8.17 -16.49
CA LEU A 147 2.97 7.47 -17.57
C LEU A 147 2.79 8.16 -18.93
N THR A 148 1.56 8.51 -19.29
CA THR A 148 1.19 8.87 -20.68
C THR A 148 0.97 10.37 -20.92
N ARG A 149 0.56 11.13 -19.90
CA ARG A 149 0.18 12.56 -20.01
C ARG A 149 1.06 13.49 -19.17
N GLY A 150 1.64 12.98 -18.08
CA GLY A 150 2.36 13.78 -17.10
C GLY A 150 1.42 14.49 -16.13
N GLY A 151 1.93 15.49 -15.42
CA GLY A 151 1.19 16.28 -14.45
C GLY A 151 0.35 17.42 -15.06
N PRO A 152 -0.39 18.16 -14.22
CA PRO A 152 -1.22 19.28 -14.67
C PRO A 152 -0.41 20.30 -15.48
N GLY A 153 -0.90 20.66 -16.68
CA GLY A 153 -0.19 21.56 -17.58
C GLY A 153 1.02 20.92 -18.30
N GLY A 154 1.15 19.59 -18.28
CA GLY A 154 2.22 18.85 -18.95
C GLY A 154 3.53 18.80 -18.15
N LEU A 155 3.50 19.20 -16.88
CA LEU A 155 4.62 19.16 -15.94
C LEU A 155 4.24 18.42 -14.64
N PRO A 156 5.05 17.46 -14.17
CA PRO A 156 6.19 16.86 -14.86
C PRO A 156 5.77 16.18 -16.18
N ARG A 157 6.70 16.05 -17.13
CA ARG A 157 6.44 15.41 -18.42
C ARG A 157 6.00 13.94 -18.23
N PRO A 158 5.26 13.35 -19.20
CA PRO A 158 4.96 11.93 -19.16
C PRO A 158 6.21 11.08 -18.97
N ILE A 159 6.14 10.08 -18.09
CA ILE A 159 7.27 9.20 -17.80
C ILE A 159 7.71 8.44 -19.08
N GLU A 160 6.78 8.10 -19.96
CA GLU A 160 7.06 7.40 -21.24
C GLU A 160 8.00 8.17 -22.18
N VAL A 161 8.12 9.50 -22.04
CA VAL A 161 9.10 10.29 -22.81
C VAL A 161 10.53 9.82 -22.53
N HIS A 162 10.79 9.26 -21.35
CA HIS A 162 12.10 8.76 -20.95
C HIS A 162 12.34 7.28 -21.33
N ALA A 163 11.45 6.63 -22.09
CA ALA A 163 11.61 5.20 -22.43
C ALA A 163 12.92 4.84 -23.17
N HIS A 164 13.60 5.82 -23.77
CA HIS A 164 14.91 5.67 -24.40
C HIS A 164 16.08 5.54 -23.39
N ASP A 165 15.85 5.94 -22.13
CA ASP A 165 16.78 5.81 -21.02
C ASP A 165 16.19 4.82 -19.98
N PRO A 166 16.56 3.53 -20.06
CA PRO A 166 16.02 2.47 -19.20
C PRO A 166 16.10 2.77 -17.70
N LEU A 167 17.22 3.34 -17.24
CA LEU A 167 17.45 3.57 -15.81
C LEU A 167 16.54 4.69 -15.30
N ARG A 168 16.45 5.78 -16.06
CA ARG A 168 15.56 6.88 -15.73
C ARG A 168 14.09 6.45 -15.82
N TYR A 169 13.70 5.73 -16.87
CA TYR A 169 12.32 5.33 -17.05
C TYR A 169 11.80 4.42 -15.93
N VAL A 170 12.58 3.39 -15.56
CA VAL A 170 12.22 2.50 -14.45
C VAL A 170 12.33 3.23 -13.12
N GLY A 171 13.35 4.08 -12.93
CA GLY A 171 13.52 4.91 -11.74
C GLY A 171 12.35 5.88 -11.50
N ASP A 172 11.88 6.57 -12.55
CA ASP A 172 10.74 7.49 -12.48
C ASP A 172 9.44 6.74 -12.11
N MET A 173 9.22 5.54 -12.66
CA MET A 173 8.08 4.70 -12.29
C MET A 173 8.13 4.25 -10.82
N LEU A 174 9.30 3.81 -10.35
CA LEU A 174 9.51 3.38 -8.96
C LEU A 174 9.36 4.55 -7.98
N GLY A 175 9.93 5.72 -8.32
CA GLY A 175 9.81 6.93 -7.53
C GLY A 175 8.36 7.39 -7.41
N TRP A 176 7.60 7.34 -8.52
CA TRP A 176 6.17 7.65 -8.50
C TRP A 176 5.39 6.69 -7.58
N LEU A 177 5.63 5.38 -7.70
CA LEU A 177 4.99 4.37 -6.85
C LEU A 177 5.32 4.60 -5.37
N HIS A 178 6.58 4.84 -5.05
CA HIS A 178 7.03 5.11 -3.68
C HIS A 178 6.35 6.35 -3.08
N GLN A 179 6.26 7.45 -3.84
CA GLN A 179 5.54 8.64 -3.40
C GLN A 179 4.04 8.38 -3.21
N ALA A 180 3.42 7.64 -4.14
CA ALA A 180 2.01 7.28 -4.03
C ALA A 180 1.75 6.44 -2.77
N ILE A 181 2.62 5.46 -2.47
CA ILE A 181 2.52 4.63 -1.26
C ILE A 181 2.55 5.48 0.00
N ALA A 182 3.47 6.44 0.09
CA ALA A 182 3.54 7.35 1.23
C ALA A 182 2.23 8.12 1.41
N SER A 183 1.68 8.69 0.33
CA SER A 183 0.43 9.46 0.37
C SER A 183 -0.81 8.62 0.71
N GLU A 184 -0.95 7.42 0.14
CA GLU A 184 -2.11 6.55 0.41
C GLU A 184 -2.02 5.96 1.83
N ARG A 185 -0.82 5.60 2.29
CA ARG A 185 -0.62 5.11 3.66
C ARG A 185 -1.00 6.16 4.69
N GLU A 186 -0.60 7.42 4.48
CA GLU A 186 -1.02 8.53 5.33
C GLU A 186 -2.54 8.69 5.34
N LEU A 187 -3.18 8.72 4.16
CA LEU A 187 -4.63 8.84 4.03
C LEU A 187 -5.38 7.70 4.75
N VAL A 188 -4.95 6.45 4.53
CA VAL A 188 -5.57 5.26 5.12
C VAL A 188 -5.41 5.28 6.64
N LEU A 189 -4.25 5.68 7.16
CA LEU A 189 -4.04 5.81 8.61
C LEU A 189 -4.93 6.90 9.21
N VAL A 190 -5.01 8.08 8.58
CA VAL A 190 -5.87 9.18 9.05
C VAL A 190 -7.35 8.78 9.06
N LEU A 191 -7.80 8.05 8.04
CA LEU A 191 -9.19 7.66 7.88
C LEU A 191 -9.56 6.49 8.80
N LEU A 192 -8.78 5.42 8.77
CA LEU A 192 -9.12 4.18 9.44
C LEU A 192 -8.66 4.16 10.89
N ASP A 193 -7.56 4.82 11.25
CA ASP A 193 -6.98 4.82 12.61
C ASP A 193 -6.58 6.23 13.12
N PRO A 194 -7.55 7.14 13.27
CA PRO A 194 -7.29 8.53 13.67
C PRO A 194 -6.65 8.68 15.07
N ASP A 195 -6.81 7.68 15.94
CA ASP A 195 -6.28 7.71 17.31
C ASP A 195 -4.77 7.35 17.35
N ALA A 196 -4.24 6.67 16.33
CA ALA A 196 -2.81 6.39 16.21
C ALA A 196 -1.97 7.66 15.97
N ILE A 197 -2.59 8.73 15.47
CA ILE A 197 -1.91 9.99 15.14
C ILE A 197 -1.78 10.90 16.38
N THR A 198 -2.69 10.78 17.36
CA THR A 198 -2.72 11.63 18.56
C THR A 198 -1.74 11.21 19.65
N ASP A 199 -1.39 9.92 19.73
CA ASP A 199 -0.46 9.41 20.77
C ASP A 199 1.01 9.51 20.37
N THR A 200 1.32 9.72 19.09
CA THR A 200 2.70 9.88 18.59
C THR A 200 2.86 11.23 17.92
N GLY A 201 3.10 12.27 18.71
CA GLY A 201 3.50 13.59 18.25
C GLY A 201 4.90 13.59 17.62
N SER A 202 5.08 12.93 16.48
CA SER A 202 6.14 13.20 15.50
C SER A 202 5.94 12.31 14.26
N ALA A 203 5.67 12.94 13.10
CA ALA A 203 5.54 12.27 11.81
C ALA A 203 6.78 11.44 11.39
N ALA A 204 7.92 11.65 12.05
CA ALA A 204 9.18 10.99 11.74
C ALA A 204 9.24 9.50 12.18
N HIS A 205 8.41 9.06 13.13
CA HIS A 205 8.46 7.67 13.64
C HIS A 205 7.54 6.67 12.90
N LEU A 206 6.69 7.13 11.99
CA LEU A 206 5.76 6.30 11.20
C LEU A 206 6.48 5.43 10.14
N PHE A 207 7.72 5.78 9.79
CA PHE A 207 8.50 5.14 8.74
C PHE A 207 9.48 4.07 9.23
N GLY A 208 9.49 3.75 10.53
CA GLY A 208 10.48 2.85 11.13
C GLY A 208 10.01 2.07 12.35
N ARG A 209 8.77 1.56 12.34
CA ARG A 209 8.26 0.75 13.46
C ARG A 209 8.63 -0.72 13.27
N ASN A 210 9.51 -1.23 14.13
CA ASN A 210 9.78 -2.66 14.28
C ASN A 210 8.49 -3.41 14.69
N PRO A 211 8.24 -4.63 14.21
CA PRO A 211 6.98 -5.36 14.41
C PRO A 211 6.83 -6.02 15.80
N GLU A 212 7.58 -5.59 16.81
CA GLU A 212 7.59 -6.23 18.15
C GLU A 212 6.95 -5.39 19.26
N SER A 213 5.93 -4.58 18.94
CA SER A 213 5.03 -4.04 19.97
C SER A 213 3.59 -4.50 19.76
N ASP A 214 3.03 -5.06 20.82
CA ASP A 214 1.79 -5.82 20.90
C ASP A 214 0.53 -4.94 20.68
N SER A 215 0.32 -4.46 19.44
CA SER A 215 -0.90 -3.74 19.00
C SER A 215 -1.65 -4.52 17.92
N THR A 216 -2.08 -5.73 18.28
CA THR A 216 -2.56 -6.80 17.38
C THR A 216 -4.01 -6.65 16.85
N LYS A 217 -4.57 -5.43 16.71
CA LYS A 217 -5.96 -5.28 16.21
C LYS A 217 -6.24 -4.22 15.13
N SER A 218 -5.33 -3.29 14.83
CA SER A 218 -5.60 -2.20 13.86
C SER A 218 -4.81 -2.34 12.54
N GLU A 219 -3.64 -2.99 12.57
CA GLU A 219 -2.78 -3.14 11.38
C GLU A 219 -3.34 -4.01 10.22
N PRO A 220 -4.15 -5.09 10.44
CA PRO A 220 -4.53 -5.96 9.31
C PRO A 220 -5.49 -5.29 8.32
N ASP A 221 -6.32 -4.37 8.79
CA ASP A 221 -7.31 -3.69 7.94
C ASP A 221 -6.65 -2.61 7.06
N ALA A 222 -5.67 -1.86 7.59
CA ALA A 222 -4.94 -0.86 6.81
C ALA A 222 -4.05 -1.49 5.73
N THR A 223 -3.33 -2.56 6.06
CA THR A 223 -2.50 -3.29 5.10
C THR A 223 -3.34 -3.91 3.99
N PHE A 224 -4.50 -4.51 4.32
CA PHE A 224 -5.44 -5.04 3.33
C PHE A 224 -5.93 -3.95 2.36
N VAL A 225 -6.33 -2.79 2.89
CA VAL A 225 -6.80 -1.67 2.07
C VAL A 225 -5.69 -1.17 1.14
N LEU A 226 -4.46 -1.02 1.65
CA LEU A 226 -3.31 -0.59 0.84
C LEU A 226 -2.97 -1.61 -0.25
N ASP A 227 -2.94 -2.90 0.06
CA ASP A 227 -2.67 -3.96 -0.94
C ASP A 227 -3.67 -3.89 -2.10
N ARG A 228 -4.96 -3.74 -1.78
CA ARG A 228 -6.03 -3.60 -2.76
C ARG A 228 -5.90 -2.33 -3.61
N ILE A 229 -5.48 -1.21 -3.01
CA ILE A 229 -5.26 0.06 -3.72
C ILE A 229 -4.14 -0.09 -4.77
N PHE A 230 -3.02 -0.73 -4.42
CA PHE A 230 -1.85 -0.83 -5.30
C PHE A 230 -1.91 -1.98 -6.30
N GLU A 231 -2.83 -2.95 -6.13
CA GLU A 231 -3.03 -4.07 -7.06
C GLU A 231 -3.17 -3.60 -8.53
N GLY A 232 -3.88 -2.49 -8.76
CA GLY A 232 -4.14 -1.96 -10.10
C GLY A 232 -2.88 -1.46 -10.82
N ALA A 233 -1.88 -0.99 -10.08
CA ALA A 233 -0.63 -0.49 -10.65
C ALA A 233 0.34 -1.61 -11.06
N CYS A 234 0.17 -2.83 -10.53
CA CYS A 234 1.10 -3.93 -10.73
C CYS A 234 1.26 -4.31 -12.21
N ARG A 235 0.14 -4.52 -12.92
CA ARG A 235 0.15 -4.91 -14.34
C ARG A 235 0.78 -3.85 -15.27
N PRO A 236 0.36 -2.57 -15.25
CA PRO A 236 0.95 -1.56 -16.14
C PRO A 236 2.42 -1.27 -15.83
N PHE A 237 2.85 -1.40 -14.56
CA PHE A 237 4.26 -1.31 -14.17
C PHE A 237 5.05 -2.50 -14.71
N LYS A 238 4.58 -3.73 -14.45
CA LYS A 238 5.21 -4.97 -14.91
C LYS A 238 5.48 -4.98 -16.41
N ILE A 239 4.45 -4.70 -17.22
CA ILE A 239 4.57 -4.73 -18.69
C ILE A 239 5.66 -3.77 -19.17
N ARG A 240 5.74 -2.56 -18.61
CA ARG A 240 6.72 -1.55 -19.03
C ARG A 240 8.15 -1.95 -18.65
N VAL A 241 8.35 -2.49 -17.46
CA VAL A 241 9.68 -2.98 -17.04
C VAL A 241 10.09 -4.20 -17.86
N GLU A 242 9.19 -5.15 -18.12
CA GLU A 242 9.47 -6.30 -19.00
C GLU A 242 9.85 -5.86 -20.41
N GLN A 243 9.18 -4.85 -20.98
CA GLN A 243 9.54 -4.27 -22.28
C GLN A 243 10.95 -3.68 -22.29
N VAL A 244 11.35 -3.00 -21.21
CA VAL A 244 12.73 -2.48 -21.06
C VAL A 244 13.75 -3.63 -21.01
N LEU A 245 13.44 -4.73 -20.34
CA LEU A 245 14.34 -5.90 -20.31
C LEU A 245 14.40 -6.59 -21.69
N GLN A 246 13.29 -6.61 -22.43
CA GLN A 246 13.22 -7.19 -23.77
C GLN A 246 13.91 -6.34 -24.85
N SER A 247 14.14 -5.04 -24.61
CA SER A 247 14.82 -4.15 -25.55
C SER A 247 16.35 -4.34 -25.60
N GLN A 248 16.86 -5.46 -25.06
CA GLN A 248 18.28 -5.81 -25.00
C GLN A 248 19.15 -4.69 -24.40
N PRO A 249 18.91 -4.29 -23.14
CA PRO A 249 19.76 -3.32 -22.46
C PRO A 249 21.21 -3.82 -22.38
N SER A 250 22.15 -2.88 -22.24
CA SER A 250 23.56 -3.25 -22.04
C SER A 250 23.76 -4.04 -20.74
N LEU A 251 24.88 -4.75 -20.63
CA LEU A 251 25.22 -5.51 -19.42
C LEU A 251 25.16 -4.63 -18.17
N ILE A 252 25.77 -3.44 -18.23
CA ILE A 252 25.83 -2.50 -17.11
C ILE A 252 24.44 -1.97 -16.76
N VAL A 253 23.62 -1.64 -17.76
CA VAL A 253 22.25 -1.16 -17.52
C VAL A 253 21.41 -2.26 -16.88
N SER A 254 21.51 -3.50 -17.36
CA SER A 254 20.79 -4.65 -16.77
C SER A 254 21.17 -4.87 -15.32
N TYR A 255 22.47 -4.76 -15.00
CA TYR A 255 22.97 -4.87 -13.64
C TYR A 255 22.41 -3.75 -12.76
N LYS A 256 22.51 -2.49 -13.20
CA LYS A 256 21.96 -1.32 -12.49
C LYS A 256 20.46 -1.45 -12.26
N LEU A 257 19.68 -1.90 -13.25
CA LEU A 257 18.24 -2.15 -13.12
C LEU A 257 17.94 -3.20 -12.06
N SER A 258 18.67 -4.32 -12.03
CA SER A 258 18.52 -5.35 -10.99
C SER A 258 18.69 -4.77 -9.59
N ASN A 259 19.73 -3.96 -9.39
CA ASN A 259 20.02 -3.37 -8.07
C ASN A 259 18.98 -2.33 -7.65
N THR A 260 18.52 -1.50 -8.60
CA THR A 260 17.47 -0.52 -8.34
C THR A 260 16.16 -1.22 -7.97
N LEU A 261 15.77 -2.26 -8.72
CA LEU A 261 14.57 -3.04 -8.40
C LEU A 261 14.69 -3.75 -7.05
N GLU A 262 15.86 -4.27 -6.71
CA GLU A 262 16.11 -4.88 -5.40
C GLU A 262 15.97 -3.86 -4.26
N PHE A 263 16.62 -2.70 -4.39
CA PHE A 263 16.50 -1.61 -3.40
C PHE A 263 15.04 -1.23 -3.17
N TYR A 264 14.27 -0.99 -4.23
CA TYR A 264 12.84 -0.65 -4.09
C TYR A 264 11.99 -1.83 -3.61
N SER A 265 12.37 -3.09 -3.88
CA SER A 265 11.69 -4.26 -3.33
C SER A 265 11.74 -4.28 -1.80
N TYR A 266 12.90 -3.97 -1.21
CA TYR A 266 13.03 -3.83 0.24
C TYR A 266 12.30 -2.58 0.76
N THR A 267 12.56 -1.41 0.18
CA THR A 267 11.95 -0.14 0.61
C THR A 267 10.42 -0.21 0.59
N ILE A 268 9.83 -0.78 -0.45
CA ILE A 268 8.37 -0.91 -0.56
C ILE A 268 7.85 -2.03 0.35
N SER A 269 8.61 -3.11 0.57
CA SER A 269 8.24 -4.15 1.54
C SER A 269 8.15 -3.62 2.97
N ASP A 270 9.01 -2.68 3.36
CA ASP A 270 8.94 -2.04 4.68
C ASP A 270 7.71 -1.12 4.82
N LEU A 271 7.24 -0.54 3.70
CA LEU A 271 6.09 0.37 3.67
C LEU A 271 4.73 -0.31 3.49
N LEU A 272 4.64 -1.42 2.76
CA LEU A 272 3.39 -2.11 2.46
C LEU A 272 3.27 -3.50 3.10
N GLY A 273 4.39 -4.09 3.51
CA GLY A 273 4.45 -5.50 3.93
C GLY A 273 4.87 -6.41 2.77
N ARG A 274 5.50 -7.55 3.13
CA ARG A 274 6.16 -8.46 2.18
C ARG A 274 5.20 -9.24 1.29
N GLU A 275 3.99 -9.51 1.75
CA GLU A 275 3.04 -10.39 1.03
C GLU A 275 2.10 -9.65 0.05
N THR A 276 2.31 -8.34 -0.16
CA THR A 276 1.45 -7.54 -1.04
C THR A 276 1.71 -7.80 -2.52
N ALA A 277 0.69 -7.58 -3.36
CA ALA A 277 0.75 -7.80 -4.80
C ALA A 277 1.86 -6.97 -5.47
N LEU A 278 2.07 -5.75 -5.01
CA LEU A 278 3.11 -4.86 -5.53
C LEU A 278 4.51 -5.35 -5.16
N CYS A 279 4.73 -5.78 -3.91
CA CYS A 279 6.00 -6.37 -3.47
C CYS A 279 6.34 -7.63 -4.27
N ASN A 280 5.38 -8.53 -4.44
CA ASN A 280 5.56 -9.73 -5.27
C ASN A 280 5.92 -9.38 -6.72
N THR A 281 5.28 -8.35 -7.29
CA THR A 281 5.58 -7.87 -8.64
C THR A 281 7.01 -7.32 -8.76
N LEU A 282 7.47 -6.56 -7.76
CA LEU A 282 8.83 -6.00 -7.73
C LEU A 282 9.89 -7.10 -7.65
N TRP A 283 9.70 -8.11 -6.78
CA TRP A 283 10.61 -9.25 -6.68
C TRP A 283 10.68 -10.04 -7.99
N LEU A 284 9.55 -10.30 -8.64
CA LEU A 284 9.52 -10.96 -9.94
C LEU A 284 10.29 -10.17 -11.02
N LEU A 285 10.15 -8.85 -11.05
CA LEU A 285 10.87 -7.99 -12.00
C LEU A 285 12.35 -7.91 -11.69
N LYS A 286 12.72 -7.87 -10.41
CA LYS A 286 14.12 -7.94 -9.96
C LYS A 286 14.77 -9.23 -10.45
N ASP A 287 14.10 -10.36 -10.29
CA ASP A 287 14.63 -11.66 -10.74
C ASP A 287 14.72 -11.73 -12.27
N ALA A 288 13.76 -11.16 -13.00
CA ALA A 288 13.83 -11.05 -14.45
C ALA A 288 15.01 -10.16 -14.92
N ALA A 289 15.26 -9.04 -14.25
CA ALA A 289 16.41 -8.17 -14.54
C ALA A 289 17.74 -8.89 -14.26
N HIS A 290 17.80 -9.61 -13.14
CA HIS A 290 18.97 -10.40 -12.76
C HIS A 290 19.26 -11.54 -13.77
N GLN A 291 18.22 -12.25 -14.21
CA GLN A 291 18.32 -13.26 -15.26
C GLN A 291 18.79 -12.66 -16.60
N THR A 292 18.28 -11.49 -16.96
CA THR A 292 18.69 -10.77 -18.18
C THR A 292 20.19 -10.43 -18.13
N PHE A 293 20.66 -9.91 -17.00
CA PHE A 293 22.08 -9.64 -16.76
C PHE A 293 22.95 -10.90 -16.90
N HIS A 294 22.58 -12.00 -16.25
CA HIS A 294 23.31 -13.26 -16.34
C HIS A 294 23.31 -13.86 -17.76
N ASN A 295 22.20 -13.75 -18.49
CA ASN A 295 22.11 -14.22 -19.87
C ASN A 295 23.04 -13.42 -20.80
N ILE A 296 23.13 -12.09 -20.63
CA ILE A 296 24.06 -11.25 -21.40
C ILE A 296 25.51 -11.64 -21.08
N LEU A 297 25.83 -11.80 -19.79
CA LEU A 297 27.18 -12.17 -19.35
C LEU A 297 27.60 -13.53 -19.91
N LYS A 298 26.73 -14.53 -19.79
CA LYS A 298 26.96 -15.88 -20.32
C LYS A 298 27.14 -15.87 -21.84
N ASN A 299 26.25 -15.20 -22.58
CA ASN A 299 26.34 -15.11 -24.03
C ASN A 299 27.65 -14.45 -24.50
N ARG A 300 28.16 -13.48 -23.73
CA ARG A 300 29.47 -12.85 -24.00
C ARG A 300 30.61 -13.87 -23.84
N GLY A 301 30.61 -14.64 -22.75
CA GLY A 301 31.59 -15.69 -22.49
C GLY A 301 31.54 -16.79 -23.55
N ASP A 302 30.35 -17.31 -23.86
CA ASP A 302 30.14 -18.36 -24.87
C ASP A 302 30.60 -17.91 -26.26
N ARG A 303 30.33 -16.64 -26.63
CA ARG A 303 30.79 -16.08 -27.90
C ARG A 303 32.30 -15.97 -27.97
N LEU A 304 32.95 -15.57 -26.87
CA LEU A 304 34.41 -15.46 -26.78
C LEU A 304 35.07 -16.84 -26.91
N LEU A 305 34.55 -17.85 -26.22
CA LEU A 305 35.06 -19.23 -26.28
C LEU A 305 34.84 -19.87 -27.66
N ARG A 306 33.69 -19.59 -28.30
CA ARG A 306 33.36 -20.14 -29.62
C ARG A 306 34.17 -19.51 -30.76
N TYR A 307 34.54 -18.24 -30.62
CA TYR A 307 35.28 -17.49 -31.62
C TYR A 307 36.45 -16.74 -30.97
N PRO A 308 37.49 -17.47 -30.53
CA PRO A 308 38.66 -16.85 -29.92
C PRO A 308 39.34 -15.91 -30.93
N PRO A 309 39.75 -14.69 -30.52
CA PRO A 309 40.46 -13.78 -31.41
C PRO A 309 41.80 -14.38 -31.84
N LEU A 310 42.37 -13.90 -32.95
CA LEU A 310 43.71 -14.32 -33.36
C LEU A 310 44.77 -13.70 -32.43
N VAL A 311 45.86 -14.42 -32.23
CA VAL A 311 47.02 -13.89 -31.49
C VAL A 311 47.68 -12.80 -32.32
N ALA A 312 47.95 -11.65 -31.70
CA ALA A 312 48.69 -10.57 -32.34
C ALA A 312 50.17 -10.95 -32.50
N VAL A 313 50.76 -10.58 -33.65
CA VAL A 313 52.16 -10.91 -34.00
C VAL A 313 53.17 -10.30 -33.00
N ASP A 314 52.79 -9.20 -32.36
CA ASP A 314 53.59 -8.50 -31.34
C ASP A 314 53.41 -9.07 -29.92
N LEU A 315 52.64 -10.16 -29.77
CA LEU A 315 52.28 -10.75 -28.47
C LEU A 315 51.57 -9.77 -27.52
N SER A 316 50.91 -8.74 -28.07
CA SER A 316 50.10 -7.82 -27.27
C SER A 316 48.86 -8.52 -26.68
N PRO A 317 48.34 -8.05 -25.52
CA PRO A 317 47.15 -8.64 -24.91
C PRO A 317 45.94 -8.63 -25.86
N PRO A 318 45.17 -9.72 -25.95
CA PRO A 318 43.97 -9.77 -26.79
C PRO A 318 43.01 -8.63 -26.45
N PRO A 319 42.32 -8.02 -27.43
CA PRO A 319 41.34 -6.96 -27.19
C PRO A 319 40.27 -7.35 -26.16
N ALA A 320 39.88 -8.62 -26.14
CA ALA A 320 38.95 -9.20 -25.17
C ALA A 320 39.39 -9.02 -23.70
N VAL A 321 40.70 -9.09 -23.42
CA VAL A 321 41.26 -8.84 -22.08
C VAL A 321 41.05 -7.38 -21.69
N ARG A 322 41.39 -6.45 -22.58
CA ARG A 322 41.25 -5.00 -22.33
C ARG A 322 39.79 -4.61 -22.12
N GLU A 323 38.91 -5.07 -23.00
CA GLU A 323 37.47 -4.80 -22.89
C GLU A 323 36.86 -5.45 -21.64
N GLY A 324 37.28 -6.68 -21.30
CA GLY A 324 36.84 -7.38 -20.10
C GLY A 324 37.24 -6.66 -18.83
N VAL A 325 38.49 -6.19 -18.73
CA VAL A 325 38.97 -5.42 -17.58
C VAL A 325 38.23 -4.08 -17.47
N SER A 326 38.03 -3.37 -18.59
CA SER A 326 37.27 -2.12 -18.58
C SER A 326 35.83 -2.32 -18.07
N LEU A 327 35.17 -3.39 -18.51
CA LEU A 327 33.83 -3.73 -18.07
C LEU A 327 33.80 -4.14 -16.59
N LEU A 328 34.80 -4.89 -16.15
CA LEU A 328 34.94 -5.28 -14.75
C LEU A 328 35.07 -4.06 -13.85
N LEU A 329 35.90 -3.08 -14.23
CA LEU A 329 36.03 -1.83 -13.48
C LEU A 329 34.68 -1.11 -13.37
N GLU A 330 33.93 -1.00 -14.46
CA GLU A 330 32.60 -0.37 -14.44
C GLU A 330 31.58 -1.15 -13.57
N LEU A 331 31.64 -2.48 -13.56
CA LEU A 331 30.81 -3.32 -12.68
C LEU A 331 31.20 -3.15 -11.21
N ILE A 332 32.49 -3.08 -10.88
CA ILE A 332 32.99 -2.85 -9.53
C ILE A 332 32.58 -1.45 -9.05
N GLU A 333 32.74 -0.43 -9.88
CA GLU A 333 32.27 0.93 -9.57
C GLU A 333 30.77 0.95 -9.32
N THR A 334 30.00 0.27 -10.17
CA THR A 334 28.55 0.13 -9.99
C THR A 334 28.22 -0.60 -8.68
N TYR A 335 28.94 -1.68 -8.34
CA TYR A 335 28.77 -2.45 -7.10
C TYR A 335 29.13 -1.67 -5.83
N ASN A 336 30.16 -0.83 -5.91
CA ASN A 336 30.57 0.03 -4.81
C ASN A 336 29.58 1.19 -4.61
N GLY A 337 29.03 1.74 -5.70
CA GLY A 337 28.03 2.81 -5.68
C GLY A 337 26.58 2.35 -5.47
N MET A 338 26.32 1.05 -5.29
CA MET A 338 24.96 0.57 -5.03
C MET A 338 24.41 1.14 -3.73
N MET A 339 23.14 1.53 -3.77
CA MET A 339 22.39 1.82 -2.55
C MET A 339 22.31 0.55 -1.71
N VAL A 340 22.68 0.64 -0.44
CA VAL A 340 22.56 -0.49 0.50
C VAL A 340 21.08 -0.71 0.78
N SER A 341 20.58 -1.91 0.49
CA SER A 341 19.23 -2.33 0.85
C SER A 341 19.04 -2.33 2.37
N ALA A 342 17.78 -2.25 2.83
CA ALA A 342 17.46 -2.37 4.26
C ALA A 342 17.94 -3.70 4.88
N SER A 343 18.16 -4.75 4.06
CA SER A 343 18.75 -6.02 4.49
C SER A 343 20.25 -5.93 4.85
N GLY A 344 20.95 -4.86 4.47
CA GLY A 344 22.37 -4.64 4.76
C GLY A 344 23.35 -5.60 4.08
N MET A 345 22.86 -6.57 3.31
CA MET A 345 23.68 -7.58 2.63
C MET A 345 23.88 -7.21 1.17
N LYS A 346 25.14 -7.02 0.75
CA LYS A 346 25.47 -6.94 -0.67
C LYS A 346 25.42 -8.34 -1.30
N PRO A 347 24.94 -8.48 -2.53
CA PRO A 347 24.95 -9.75 -3.23
C PRO A 347 26.39 -10.23 -3.46
N ASP A 348 26.58 -11.55 -3.47
CA ASP A 348 27.87 -12.15 -3.77
C ASP A 348 28.33 -11.75 -5.19
N PHE A 349 29.51 -11.14 -5.27
CA PHE A 349 30.09 -10.65 -6.52
C PHE A 349 31.01 -11.69 -7.18
N ASP A 350 31.41 -12.73 -6.46
CA ASP A 350 32.32 -13.77 -6.97
C ASP A 350 31.77 -14.49 -8.21
N PRO A 351 30.46 -14.85 -8.29
CA PRO A 351 29.90 -15.46 -9.50
C PRO A 351 29.98 -14.55 -10.72
N VAL A 352 29.85 -13.23 -10.52
CA VAL A 352 29.95 -12.23 -11.60
C VAL A 352 31.40 -12.11 -12.08
N LEU A 353 32.36 -12.12 -11.15
CA LEU A 353 33.79 -12.12 -11.46
C LEU A 353 34.18 -13.35 -12.28
N ALA A 354 33.81 -14.55 -11.81
CA ALA A 354 34.11 -15.80 -12.48
C ALA A 354 33.50 -15.85 -13.89
N ALA A 355 32.22 -15.52 -14.02
CA ALA A 355 31.54 -15.53 -15.31
C ALA A 355 32.11 -14.52 -16.33
N LEU A 356 32.73 -13.43 -15.86
CA LEU A 356 33.39 -12.46 -16.74
C LEU A 356 34.83 -12.85 -17.09
N LEU A 357 35.61 -13.32 -16.10
CA LEU A 357 37.05 -13.54 -16.23
C LEU A 357 37.41 -14.93 -16.74
N ASP A 358 36.69 -15.97 -16.34
CA ASP A 358 37.02 -17.36 -16.71
C ASP A 358 37.06 -17.57 -18.23
N PRO A 359 36.09 -17.07 -19.03
CA PRO A 359 36.15 -17.20 -20.48
C PRO A 359 37.37 -16.49 -21.09
N ILE A 360 37.79 -15.36 -20.53
CA ILE A 360 38.95 -14.58 -20.98
C ILE A 360 40.24 -15.35 -20.69
N ILE A 361 40.36 -15.91 -19.48
CA ILE A 361 41.51 -16.71 -19.06
C ILE A 361 41.63 -17.96 -19.93
N GLN A 362 40.51 -18.68 -20.15
CA GLN A 362 40.48 -19.88 -20.97
C GLN A 362 40.90 -19.61 -22.42
N VAL A 363 40.37 -18.56 -23.05
CA VAL A 363 40.77 -18.18 -24.42
C VAL A 363 42.24 -17.80 -24.48
N SER A 364 42.73 -17.06 -23.49
CA SER A 364 44.14 -16.66 -23.43
C SER A 364 45.05 -17.89 -23.31
N PHE A 365 44.64 -18.91 -22.54
CA PHE A 365 45.39 -20.17 -22.42
C PHE A 365 45.41 -20.97 -23.73
N VAL A 366 44.26 -21.10 -24.41
CA VAL A 366 44.16 -21.78 -25.72
C VAL A 366 45.05 -21.09 -26.75
N GLN A 367 45.04 -19.76 -26.79
CA GLN A 367 45.88 -18.97 -27.68
C GLN A 367 47.38 -19.20 -27.46
N ILE A 368 47.82 -19.30 -26.20
CA ILE A 368 49.22 -19.58 -25.86
C ILE A 368 49.63 -20.97 -26.36
N LEU A 369 48.77 -21.97 -26.20
CA LEU A 369 49.05 -23.33 -26.68
C LEU A 369 49.19 -23.37 -28.21
N SER A 370 48.36 -22.61 -28.94
CA SER A 370 48.42 -22.54 -30.41
C SER A 370 49.65 -21.83 -30.98
N LEU A 371 50.44 -21.12 -30.17
CA LEU A 371 51.73 -20.55 -30.59
C LEU A 371 52.88 -21.56 -30.45
N HIS A 372 52.65 -22.66 -29.74
CA HIS A 372 53.67 -23.65 -29.41
C HIS A 372 53.68 -24.83 -30.41
N GLU A 373 52.65 -24.92 -31.26
CA GLU A 373 52.54 -25.78 -32.45
C GLU A 373 52.97 -25.00 -33.70
#